data_AF-A0A0G0HQV3-F1
#
_entry.id   AF-A0A0G0HQV3-F1
#
_cell.length_a   1.000
_cell.length_b   1.000
_cell.length_c   1.000
_cell.angle_alpha   90.00
_cell.angle_beta   90.00
_cell.angle_gamma   90.00
#
_symmetry.space_group_name_H-M   'P 1'
#
loop_
_entity.id
_entity.type
_entity.pdbx_description
1 polymer ?
#
loop_
_entity_poly.entity_id
_entity_poly.type
_entity_poly.pdbx_seq_one_letter_code
_entity_poly.pdbx_strand_id
1 'polypeptide(L)'
;MQDFFQKLQGKLWIYLVNLFNKSVDLSVNTWQSLEPMRKTLSDYLVTVSSFFNNILDFCLAALVHIGSYIEKLSSLAGNEYATAKPIVINWSEKNKLAAAAATLLVLLILFFWFWMIRHAKKNEIVWKKTWIFIMISLGPIGAIIYFFLRKLRVEKKQNEHDRVMMSFFTPMHKNEDEVKSE
;
A
#
# COMPACT_ATOMS: atom_id res chain seq x y z
N MET A 1 -42.63 -65.88 4.27
CA MET A 1 -42.17 -64.58 4.79
C MET A 1 -40.64 -64.51 4.87
N GLN A 2 -39.98 -65.48 5.50
CA GLN A 2 -38.51 -65.51 5.65
C GLN A 2 -37.73 -65.49 4.30
N ASP A 3 -38.14 -66.30 3.32
CA ASP A 3 -37.53 -66.32 1.97
C ASP A 3 -37.68 -65.01 1.18
N PHE A 4 -38.74 -64.26 1.45
CA PHE A 4 -38.99 -62.97 0.80
C PHE A 4 -37.99 -61.92 1.28
N PHE A 5 -37.72 -61.87 2.59
CA PHE A 5 -36.74 -60.94 3.17
C PHE A 5 -35.30 -61.30 2.81
N GLN A 6 -34.95 -62.58 2.72
CA GLN A 6 -33.62 -63.01 2.24
C GLN A 6 -33.38 -62.64 0.76
N LYS A 7 -34.39 -62.82 -0.11
CA LYS A 7 -34.30 -62.36 -1.52
C LYS A 7 -34.21 -60.83 -1.64
N LEU A 8 -34.86 -60.09 -0.74
CA LEU A 8 -34.81 -58.62 -0.72
C LEU A 8 -33.43 -58.10 -0.34
N GLN A 9 -32.77 -58.71 0.66
CA GLN A 9 -31.40 -58.38 1.04
C GLN A 9 -30.41 -58.60 -0.11
N GLY A 10 -30.51 -59.72 -0.83
CA GLY A 10 -29.65 -59.98 -1.99
C GLY A 10 -29.82 -58.94 -3.11
N LYS A 11 -31.05 -58.54 -3.42
CA LYS A 11 -31.33 -57.50 -4.42
C LYS A 11 -30.86 -56.12 -3.99
N LEU A 12 -31.02 -55.77 -2.72
CA LEU A 12 -30.56 -54.50 -2.16
C LEU A 12 -29.04 -54.38 -2.24
N TRP A 13 -28.32 -55.46 -1.90
CA TRP A 13 -26.87 -55.53 -1.98
C TRP A 13 -26.36 -55.35 -3.42
N ILE A 14 -26.97 -56.06 -4.38
CA ILE A 14 -26.62 -55.92 -5.81
C ILE A 14 -26.86 -54.47 -6.29
N TYR A 15 -27.96 -53.85 -5.87
CA TYR A 15 -28.25 -52.45 -6.20
C TYR A 15 -27.20 -51.49 -5.63
N LEU A 16 -26.81 -51.65 -4.37
CA LEU A 16 -25.80 -50.84 -3.70
C LEU A 16 -24.42 -50.99 -4.37
N VAL A 17 -24.01 -52.21 -4.69
CA VAL A 17 -22.74 -52.49 -5.38
C VAL A 17 -22.73 -51.85 -6.77
N ASN A 18 -23.82 -51.93 -7.53
CA ASN A 18 -23.92 -51.28 -8.83
C ASN A 18 -23.87 -49.75 -8.73
N LEU A 19 -24.46 -49.17 -7.69
CA LEU A 19 -24.47 -47.74 -7.47
C LEU A 19 -23.08 -47.24 -7.05
N PHE A 20 -22.39 -48.00 -6.21
CA PHE A 20 -20.99 -47.76 -5.85
C PHE A 20 -20.07 -47.84 -7.07
N ASN A 21 -20.16 -48.90 -7.87
CA ASN A 21 -19.34 -49.07 -9.08
C ASN A 21 -19.57 -47.92 -10.07
N LYS A 22 -20.83 -47.50 -10.28
CA LYS A 22 -21.13 -46.33 -11.12
C LYS A 22 -20.54 -45.03 -10.57
N SER A 23 -20.53 -44.85 -9.25
CA SER A 23 -19.94 -43.67 -8.61
C SER A 23 -18.42 -43.65 -8.74
N VAL A 24 -17.77 -44.81 -8.63
CA VAL A 24 -16.32 -44.98 -8.86
C VAL A 24 -16.00 -44.70 -10.32
N ASP A 25 -16.74 -45.28 -11.27
CA ASP A 25 -16.55 -45.05 -12.71
C ASP A 25 -16.73 -43.58 -13.06
N LEU A 26 -17.75 -42.91 -12.52
CA LEU A 26 -17.95 -41.48 -12.72
C LEU A 26 -16.74 -40.68 -12.22
N SER A 27 -16.21 -41.02 -11.06
CA SER A 27 -15.06 -40.33 -10.45
C SER A 27 -13.79 -40.53 -11.27
N VAL A 28 -13.53 -41.76 -11.73
CA VAL A 28 -12.38 -42.10 -12.58
C VAL A 28 -12.47 -41.40 -13.93
N ASN A 29 -13.63 -41.45 -14.59
CA ASN A 29 -13.85 -40.78 -15.88
C ASN A 29 -13.74 -39.25 -15.74
N THR A 30 -14.24 -38.68 -14.65
CA THR A 30 -14.10 -37.24 -14.38
C THR A 30 -12.64 -36.87 -14.15
N TRP A 31 -11.89 -37.68 -13.41
CA TRP A 31 -10.47 -37.46 -13.19
C TRP A 31 -9.64 -37.52 -14.49
N GLN A 32 -9.91 -38.54 -15.33
CA GLN A 32 -9.24 -38.72 -16.61
C GLN A 32 -9.61 -37.64 -17.64
N SER A 33 -10.87 -37.19 -17.66
CA SER A 33 -11.29 -36.09 -18.55
C SER A 33 -10.67 -34.73 -18.16
N LEU A 34 -10.24 -34.57 -16.90
CA LEU A 34 -9.53 -33.39 -16.41
C LEU A 34 -8.00 -33.44 -16.63
N GLU A 35 -7.44 -34.56 -17.09
CA GLU A 35 -6.02 -34.73 -17.42
C GLU A 35 -5.44 -33.59 -18.31
N PRO A 36 -6.07 -33.21 -19.45
CA PRO A 36 -5.54 -32.13 -20.29
C PRO A 36 -5.53 -30.77 -19.57
N MET A 37 -6.55 -30.50 -18.74
CA MET A 37 -6.63 -29.26 -17.97
C MET A 37 -5.55 -29.22 -16.88
N ARG A 38 -5.34 -30.35 -16.17
CA ARG A 38 -4.25 -30.50 -15.19
C ARG A 38 -2.88 -30.28 -15.82
N LYS A 39 -2.64 -30.86 -16.99
CA LYS A 39 -1.38 -30.71 -17.73
C LYS A 39 -1.17 -29.25 -18.17
N THR A 40 -2.20 -28.63 -18.73
CA THR A 40 -2.16 -27.22 -19.16
C THR A 40 -1.88 -26.28 -17.97
N LEU A 41 -2.52 -26.51 -16.83
CA LEU A 41 -2.30 -25.74 -15.62
C LEU A 41 -0.86 -25.91 -15.10
N SER A 42 -0.36 -27.14 -15.09
CA SER A 42 1.03 -27.44 -14.70
C SER A 42 2.04 -26.73 -15.61
N ASP A 43 1.86 -26.85 -16.92
CA ASP A 43 2.76 -26.23 -17.91
C ASP A 43 2.72 -24.69 -17.82
N TYR A 44 1.53 -24.12 -17.57
CA TYR A 44 1.37 -22.69 -17.32
C TYR A 44 2.10 -22.24 -16.05
N LEU A 45 1.96 -22.97 -14.94
CA LEU A 45 2.65 -22.65 -13.68
C LEU A 45 4.17 -22.74 -13.82
N VAL A 46 4.69 -23.73 -14.54
CA VAL A 46 6.13 -23.84 -14.85
C VAL A 46 6.61 -22.64 -15.68
N THR A 47 5.82 -22.23 -16.69
CA THR A 47 6.15 -21.07 -17.53
C THR A 47 6.17 -19.78 -16.72
N VAL A 48 5.18 -19.58 -15.86
CA VAL A 48 5.10 -18.41 -14.96
C VAL A 48 6.28 -18.40 -13.99
N SER A 49 6.62 -19.54 -13.39
CA SER A 49 7.78 -19.64 -12.50
C SER A 49 9.09 -19.31 -13.21
N SER A 50 9.28 -19.80 -14.43
CA SER A 50 10.47 -19.49 -15.26
C SER A 50 10.55 -17.98 -15.56
N PHE A 51 9.43 -17.35 -15.90
CA PHE A 51 9.36 -15.91 -16.14
C PHE A 51 9.73 -15.10 -14.89
N PHE A 52 9.22 -15.47 -13.72
CA PHE A 52 9.57 -14.83 -12.45
C PHE A 52 11.06 -14.97 -12.12
N ASN A 53 11.65 -16.14 -12.33
CA ASN A 53 13.07 -16.36 -12.09
C ASN A 53 13.94 -15.48 -13.01
N ASN A 54 13.60 -15.37 -14.30
CA ASN A 54 14.31 -14.51 -15.23
C ASN A 54 14.23 -13.02 -14.84
N ILE A 55 13.09 -12.57 -14.30
CA ILE A 55 12.96 -11.20 -13.77
C ILE A 55 13.87 -11.01 -12.56
N LEU A 56 13.93 -11.98 -11.65
CA LEU A 56 14.80 -11.89 -10.47
C LEU A 56 16.27 -11.85 -10.87
N ASP A 57 16.69 -12.68 -11.82
CA ASP A 57 18.06 -12.69 -12.34
C ASP A 57 18.40 -11.36 -13.01
N PHE A 58 17.48 -10.78 -13.78
CA PHE A 58 17.65 -9.44 -14.35
C PHE A 58 17.80 -8.37 -13.27
N CYS A 59 16.96 -8.39 -12.23
CA CYS A 59 17.05 -7.47 -11.10
C CYS A 59 18.38 -7.60 -10.35
N LEU A 60 18.87 -8.83 -10.13
CA LEU A 60 20.16 -9.09 -9.51
C LEU A 60 21.31 -8.56 -10.38
N ALA A 61 21.29 -8.82 -11.69
CA ALA A 61 22.28 -8.30 -12.61
C ALA A 61 22.29 -6.76 -12.63
N ALA A 62 21.10 -6.13 -12.63
CA ALA A 62 20.97 -4.68 -12.55
C ALA A 62 21.54 -4.13 -11.22
N LEU A 63 21.26 -4.78 -10.08
CA LEU A 63 21.81 -4.41 -8.79
C LEU A 63 23.33 -4.52 -8.74
N VAL A 64 23.89 -5.61 -9.26
CA VAL A 64 25.35 -5.79 -9.36
C VAL A 64 25.97 -4.70 -10.25
N HIS A 65 25.32 -4.38 -11.38
CA HIS A 65 25.78 -3.31 -12.26
C HIS A 65 25.77 -1.93 -11.57
N ILE A 66 24.68 -1.60 -10.88
CA ILE A 66 24.57 -0.37 -10.08
C ILE A 66 25.62 -0.35 -8.97
N GLY A 67 25.82 -1.47 -8.26
CA GLY A 67 26.83 -1.62 -7.23
C GLY A 67 28.24 -1.35 -7.77
N SER A 68 28.58 -1.93 -8.93
CA SER A 68 29.87 -1.69 -9.59
C SER A 68 30.05 -0.22 -10.02
N TYR A 69 28.97 0.45 -10.44
CA TYR A 69 29.01 1.87 -10.78
C TYR A 69 29.21 2.75 -9.54
N ILE A 70 28.56 2.41 -8.43
CA ILE A 70 28.74 3.06 -7.14
C ILE A 70 30.16 2.86 -6.63
N GLU A 71 30.73 1.67 -6.73
CA GLU A 71 32.12 1.38 -6.32
C GLU A 71 33.13 2.15 -7.19
N LYS A 72 32.88 2.24 -8.50
CA LYS A 72 33.69 3.07 -9.40
C LYS A 72 33.62 4.56 -9.05
N LEU A 73 32.43 5.07 -8.74
CA LEU A 73 32.26 6.45 -8.26
C LEU A 73 32.92 6.66 -6.89
N SER A 74 32.82 5.69 -5.99
CA SER A 74 33.41 5.75 -4.65
C SER A 74 34.94 5.69 -4.69
N SER A 75 35.54 4.96 -5.62
CA SER A 75 36.99 4.90 -5.80
C SER A 75 37.55 6.15 -6.48
N LEU A 76 36.83 6.69 -7.49
CA LEU A 76 37.13 8.02 -8.05
C LEU A 76 37.02 9.11 -6.99
N ALA A 77 35.99 9.04 -6.15
CA ALA A 77 35.83 9.92 -5.01
C ALA A 77 36.96 9.73 -3.98
N GLY A 78 37.28 8.50 -3.56
CA GLY A 78 38.30 8.23 -2.54
C GLY A 78 39.68 8.79 -2.87
N ASN A 79 40.06 8.80 -4.16
CA ASN A 79 41.34 9.34 -4.60
C ASN A 79 41.38 10.88 -4.68
N GLU A 80 40.23 11.57 -4.85
CA GLU A 80 40.15 13.04 -4.81
C GLU A 80 39.81 13.60 -3.40
N TYR A 81 39.08 12.84 -2.58
CA TYR A 81 38.59 13.28 -1.26
C TYR A 81 39.47 12.87 -0.07
N ALA A 82 40.56 12.13 -0.26
CA ALA A 82 41.54 11.87 0.81
C ALA A 82 42.20 13.18 1.33
N THR A 83 42.23 14.23 0.50
CA THR A 83 42.77 15.56 0.83
C THR A 83 41.76 16.70 0.70
N ALA A 84 40.58 16.47 0.11
CA ALA A 84 39.56 17.50 -0.03
C ALA A 84 38.61 17.52 1.18
N LYS A 85 38.54 18.66 1.87
CA LYS A 85 37.51 18.91 2.89
C LYS A 85 36.12 18.55 2.32
N PRO A 86 35.20 17.96 3.12
CA PRO A 86 33.85 17.63 2.67
C PRO A 86 33.20 18.79 1.93
N ILE A 87 32.54 18.53 0.80
CA ILE A 87 31.94 19.55 -0.07
C ILE A 87 31.07 20.53 0.73
N VAL A 88 30.33 20.03 1.72
CA VAL A 88 29.47 20.83 2.60
C VAL A 88 30.29 21.81 3.47
N ILE A 89 31.48 21.42 3.91
CA ILE A 89 32.38 22.28 4.70
C ILE A 89 33.01 23.34 3.79
N ASN A 90 33.52 22.95 2.62
CA ASN A 90 34.12 23.89 1.67
C ASN A 90 33.08 24.90 1.12
N TRP A 91 31.86 24.44 0.85
CA TRP A 91 30.76 25.30 0.40
C TRP A 91 30.27 26.24 1.51
N SER A 92 30.18 25.76 2.75
CA SER A 92 29.78 26.61 3.89
C SER A 92 30.85 27.64 4.27
N GLU A 93 32.14 27.30 4.14
CA GLU A 93 33.25 28.24 4.31
C GLU A 93 33.22 29.35 3.25
N LYS A 94 32.90 29.03 1.98
CA LYS A 94 32.81 29.98 0.87
C LYS A 94 31.55 30.84 0.90
N ASN A 95 30.41 30.28 1.32
CA ASN A 95 29.10 30.95 1.29
C ASN A 95 28.39 30.86 2.63
N LYS A 96 28.95 31.54 3.65
CA LYS A 96 28.44 31.51 5.03
C LYS A 96 26.95 31.84 5.15
N LEU A 97 26.46 32.83 4.38
CA LEU A 97 25.05 33.21 4.36
C LEU A 97 24.15 32.13 3.74
N ALA A 98 24.58 31.51 2.63
CA ALA A 98 23.83 30.44 1.99
C ALA A 98 23.78 29.18 2.86
N ALA A 99 24.86 28.87 3.58
CA ALA A 99 24.90 27.79 4.55
C ALA A 99 23.98 28.03 5.75
N ALA A 100 23.94 29.26 6.27
CA ALA A 100 23.01 29.64 7.32
C ALA A 100 21.55 29.50 6.85
N ALA A 101 21.23 29.97 5.63
CA ALA A 101 19.91 29.84 5.04
C ALA A 101 19.49 28.37 4.81
N ALA A 102 20.41 27.54 4.31
CA ALA A 102 20.16 26.10 4.12
C ALA A 102 19.93 25.39 5.47
N THR A 103 20.69 25.76 6.51
CA THR A 103 20.50 25.21 7.86
C THR A 103 19.14 25.59 8.44
N LEU A 104 18.73 26.86 8.29
CA LEU A 104 17.41 27.32 8.68
C LEU A 104 16.29 26.59 7.91
N LEU A 105 16.48 26.35 6.62
CA LEU A 105 15.52 25.63 5.79
C LEU A 105 15.38 24.17 6.23
N VAL A 106 16.47 23.48 6.55
CA VAL A 106 16.43 22.12 7.10
C VAL A 106 15.71 22.10 8.46
N LEU A 107 15.99 23.06 9.33
CA LEU A 107 15.29 23.19 10.62
C LEU A 107 13.79 23.43 10.44
N LEU A 108 13.39 24.26 9.48
CA LEU A 108 11.98 24.50 9.14
C LEU A 108 11.28 23.23 8.65
N ILE A 109 11.95 22.45 7.79
CA ILE A 109 11.41 21.17 7.28
C ILE A 109 11.24 20.17 8.43
N LEU A 110 12.23 20.05 9.31
CA LEU A 110 12.15 19.17 10.48
C LEU A 110 11.04 19.61 11.44
N PHE A 111 10.94 20.92 11.71
CA PHE A 111 9.88 21.48 12.55
C PHE A 111 8.50 21.16 11.95
N PHE A 112 8.32 21.37 10.64
CA PHE A 112 7.09 21.01 9.93
C PHE A 112 6.78 19.52 10.06
N TRP A 113 7.77 18.64 9.85
CA TRP A 113 7.60 17.19 9.97
C TRP A 113 7.12 16.76 11.37
N PHE A 114 7.77 17.25 12.42
CA PHE A 114 7.35 16.97 13.80
C PHE A 114 5.96 17.53 14.12
N TRP A 115 5.65 18.72 13.63
CA TRP A 115 4.34 19.34 13.82
C TRP A 115 3.22 18.51 13.17
N MET A 116 3.45 17.97 11.97
CA MET A 116 2.49 17.11 11.27
C MET A 116 2.28 15.77 11.99
N ILE A 117 3.33 15.17 12.55
CA ILE A 117 3.20 13.97 13.40
C ILE A 117 2.37 14.29 14.65
N ARG A 118 2.63 15.43 15.31
CA ARG A 118 1.85 15.88 16.48
C ARG A 118 0.38 16.10 16.12
N HIS A 119 0.10 16.70 14.96
CA HIS A 119 -1.25 16.90 14.44
C HIS A 119 -1.97 15.56 14.23
N ALA A 120 -1.32 14.60 13.56
CA ALA A 120 -1.85 13.26 13.37
C ALA A 120 -2.09 12.51 14.69
N LYS A 121 -1.30 12.82 15.74
CA LYS A 121 -1.51 12.27 17.08
C LYS A 121 -2.74 12.87 17.78
N LYS A 122 -3.00 14.16 17.64
CA LYS A 122 -4.09 14.84 18.36
C LYS A 122 -5.47 14.60 17.77
N ASN A 123 -5.59 14.51 16.46
CA ASN A 123 -6.89 14.35 15.82
C ASN A 123 -7.32 12.87 15.78
N GLU A 124 -8.59 12.61 16.03
CA GLU A 124 -9.17 11.28 15.84
C GLU A 124 -9.36 11.01 14.36
N ILE A 125 -8.43 10.24 13.79
CA ILE A 125 -8.39 9.93 12.36
C ILE A 125 -8.51 8.42 12.18
N VAL A 126 -9.37 8.04 11.24
CA VAL A 126 -9.47 6.70 10.68
C VAL A 126 -8.07 6.29 10.17
N TRP A 127 -7.48 5.27 10.80
CA TRP A 127 -6.14 4.72 10.50
C TRP A 127 -4.97 5.61 10.95
N LYS A 128 -5.12 6.30 12.08
CA LYS A 128 -4.08 7.10 12.73
C LYS A 128 -2.70 6.43 12.80
N LYS A 129 -2.65 5.15 13.19
CA LYS A 129 -1.40 4.39 13.29
C LYS A 129 -0.68 4.27 11.94
N THR A 130 -1.42 4.00 10.87
CA THR A 130 -0.89 3.85 9.51
C THR A 130 -0.33 5.17 8.99
N TRP A 131 -1.02 6.29 9.20
CA TRP A 131 -0.53 7.60 8.77
C TRP A 131 0.74 8.04 9.49
N ILE A 132 0.82 7.78 10.80
CA ILE A 132 2.05 8.03 11.57
C ILE A 132 3.19 7.16 11.06
N PHE A 133 2.93 5.86 10.80
CA PHE A 133 3.93 4.96 10.23
C PHE A 133 4.48 5.46 8.89
N ILE A 134 3.61 5.89 7.97
CA ILE A 134 4.00 6.45 6.67
C ILE A 134 4.85 7.72 6.84
N MET A 135 4.49 8.60 7.78
CA MET A 135 5.25 9.82 8.07
C MET A 135 6.62 9.54 8.71
N ILE A 136 6.76 8.45 9.45
CA ILE A 136 8.05 8.03 10.02
C ILE A 136 8.92 7.37 8.94
N SER A 137 8.35 6.48 8.11
CA SER A 137 9.11 5.74 7.09
C SER A 137 9.54 6.61 5.91
N LEU A 138 8.69 7.54 5.46
CA LEU A 138 8.97 8.45 4.34
C LEU A 138 9.47 9.83 4.80
N GLY A 139 9.57 10.07 6.11
CA GLY A 139 10.08 11.31 6.68
C GLY A 139 9.28 12.56 6.24
N PRO A 140 9.96 13.67 5.91
CA PRO A 140 9.30 14.93 5.51
C PRO A 140 8.38 14.79 4.30
N ILE A 141 8.72 13.91 3.35
CA ILE A 141 7.90 13.65 2.16
C ILE A 141 6.55 13.05 2.57
N GLY A 142 6.56 12.09 3.50
CA GLY A 142 5.34 11.52 4.07
C GLY A 142 4.46 12.56 4.77
N ALA A 143 5.07 13.54 5.45
CA ALA A 143 4.33 14.65 6.08
C ALA A 143 3.68 15.58 5.05
N ILE A 144 4.34 15.87 3.93
CA ILE A 144 3.76 16.66 2.82
C ILE A 144 2.56 15.93 2.22
N ILE A 145 2.68 14.63 1.92
CA ILE A 145 1.59 13.82 1.37
C ILE A 145 0.39 13.82 2.33
N TYR A 146 0.64 13.63 3.63
CA TYR A 146 -0.40 13.68 4.65
C TYR A 146 -1.08 15.06 4.76
N PHE A 147 -0.31 16.16 4.65
CA PHE A 147 -0.84 17.51 4.66
C PHE A 147 -1.89 17.73 3.57
N PHE A 148 -1.55 17.40 2.31
CA PHE A 148 -2.45 17.62 1.17
C PHE A 148 -3.64 16.67 1.15
N LEU A 149 -3.40 15.37 1.34
CA LEU A 149 -4.46 14.37 1.18
C LEU A 149 -5.45 14.36 2.34
N ARG A 150 -4.98 14.70 3.55
CA ARG A 150 -5.79 14.50 4.75
C ARG A 150 -6.09 15.78 5.50
N LYS A 151 -5.08 16.55 5.89
CA LYS A 151 -5.30 17.73 6.74
C LYS A 151 -6.29 18.71 6.09
N LEU A 152 -6.09 19.06 4.82
CA LEU A 152 -6.99 19.94 4.08
C LEU A 152 -8.43 19.42 4.00
N ARG A 153 -8.63 18.10 3.87
CA ARG A 153 -9.98 17.51 3.80
C ARG A 153 -10.70 17.49 5.14
N VAL A 154 -9.97 17.27 6.23
CA VAL A 154 -10.54 17.27 7.58
C VAL A 154 -10.97 18.67 7.98
N GLU A 155 -10.11 19.67 7.76
CA GLU A 155 -10.42 21.08 8.03
C GLU A 155 -11.59 21.59 7.19
N LYS A 156 -11.68 21.19 5.91
CA LYS A 156 -12.83 21.55 5.07
C LYS A 156 -14.16 21.02 5.63
N LYS A 157 -14.20 19.77 6.09
CA LYS A 157 -15.41 19.17 6.68
C LYS A 157 -15.78 19.82 8.01
N GLN A 158 -14.79 20.15 8.83
CA GLN A 158 -15.02 20.82 10.10
C GLN A 158 -15.56 22.25 9.88
N ASN A 159 -14.99 23.00 8.93
CA ASN A 159 -15.48 24.33 8.56
C ASN A 159 -16.90 24.31 7.98
N GLU A 160 -17.26 23.28 7.19
CA GLU A 160 -18.64 23.10 6.71
C GLU A 160 -19.61 22.82 7.88
N HIS A 161 -19.21 21.97 8.83
CA HIS A 161 -20.01 21.69 10.01
C HIS A 161 -20.17 22.92 10.90
N ASP A 162 -19.08 23.64 11.17
CA ASP A 162 -19.08 24.86 11.99
C ASP A 162 -19.88 25.98 11.31
N ARG A 163 -19.82 26.11 9.98
CA ARG A 163 -20.67 27.06 9.24
C ARG A 163 -22.15 26.75 9.40
N VAL A 164 -22.54 25.47 9.31
CA VAL A 164 -23.92 25.03 9.53
C VAL A 164 -24.33 25.27 10.99
N MET A 165 -23.48 24.96 11.96
CA MET A 165 -23.72 25.23 13.37
C MET A 165 -23.90 26.73 13.64
N MET A 166 -22.99 27.56 13.13
CA MET A 166 -23.06 29.02 13.25
C MET A 166 -24.34 29.57 12.62
N SER A 167 -24.83 28.99 11.51
CA SER A 167 -26.10 29.40 10.89
C SER A 167 -27.32 29.17 11.79
N PHE A 168 -27.29 28.17 12.68
CA PHE A 168 -28.33 27.96 13.69
C PHE A 168 -28.26 28.96 14.86
N PHE A 169 -27.09 29.56 15.12
CA PHE A 169 -26.87 30.48 16.23
C PHE A 169 -26.81 31.96 15.82
N THR A 170 -26.69 32.27 14.53
CA THR A 170 -26.97 33.63 14.04
C THR A 170 -28.45 33.91 14.24
N PRO A 171 -28.84 34.93 15.04
CA PRO A 171 -30.23 35.33 15.10
C PRO A 171 -30.66 35.68 13.68
N MET A 172 -31.82 35.18 13.26
CA MET A 172 -32.51 35.74 12.10
C MET A 172 -32.77 37.20 12.42
N HIS A 173 -31.85 38.10 12.05
CA HIS A 173 -32.23 39.48 11.79
C HIS A 173 -33.09 39.42 10.52
N LYS A 174 -34.36 39.12 10.78
CA LYS A 174 -35.56 39.68 10.19
C LYS A 174 -35.22 40.56 8.99
N ASN A 175 -35.56 40.07 7.80
CA ASN A 175 -35.71 40.90 6.61
C ASN A 175 -36.65 42.06 6.97
N GLU A 176 -36.10 43.24 7.23
CA GLU A 176 -36.86 44.49 7.41
C GLU A 176 -36.92 45.32 6.13
N ASP A 177 -36.52 44.77 4.98
CA ASP A 177 -36.53 45.48 3.69
C ASP A 177 -37.76 45.18 2.80
N GLU A 178 -38.75 44.41 3.29
CA GLU A 178 -40.03 44.17 2.57
C GLU A 178 -41.20 45.05 3.05
N VAL A 179 -40.96 46.08 3.87
CA VAL A 179 -42.01 47.05 4.27
C VAL A 179 -41.62 48.47 3.88
N LYS A 180 -41.35 48.69 2.59
CA LYS A 180 -41.50 49.99 1.93
C LYS A 180 -42.08 49.82 0.52
N SER A 181 -43.21 49.14 0.45
CA SER A 181 -44.20 49.34 -0.60
C SER A 181 -45.46 49.89 0.04
N GLU A 182 -45.52 51.20 0.22
CA GLU A 182 -46.72 52.04 0.20
C GLU A 182 -46.31 53.51 0.12
#